data_AF-A0A437SW67-F1
#
_entry.id   AF-A0A437SW67-F1
#
_cell.length_a   1.000
_cell.length_b   1.000
_cell.length_c   1.000
_cell.angle_alpha   90.00
_cell.angle_beta   90.00
_cell.angle_gamma   90.00
#
_symmetry.space_group_name_H-M   'P 1'
#
loop_
_entity.id
_entity.type
_entity.pdbx_description
1 polymer ?
#
loop_
_entity_poly.entity_id
_entity_poly.type
_entity_poly.pdbx_seq_one_letter_code
_entity_poly.pdbx_strand_id
1 'polypeptide(L)'
;MKFKPGCYHAKIDNPAKLQVDLKVNTDTILAVNIDTWDGEKHIEQAIKDVFCGQILEKQSVNIDGVSSASILTKGVKSVVGSALADAMVE
;
A
#
# COMPACT_ATOMS: atom_id res chain seq x y z
N MET A 1 12.79 8.36 10.81
CA MET A 1 11.88 8.88 9.78
C MET A 1 10.64 9.33 10.52
N LYS A 2 10.22 10.58 10.36
CA LYS A 2 8.96 11.07 10.93
C LYS A 2 7.94 11.14 9.81
N PHE A 3 6.74 10.66 10.07
CA PHE A 3 5.61 10.82 9.17
C PHE A 3 4.77 12.00 9.63
N LYS A 4 4.09 12.65 8.70
CA LYS A 4 3.05 13.61 9.04
C LYS A 4 1.76 12.83 9.27
N PRO A 5 1.15 12.93 10.46
CA PRO A 5 -0.10 12.23 10.74
C PRO A 5 -1.19 12.71 9.77
N GLY A 6 -1.84 11.76 9.11
CA GLY A 6 -2.79 12.07 8.05
C GLY A 6 -3.28 10.83 7.30
N CYS A 7 -4.20 11.09 6.37
CA CYS A 7 -4.66 10.11 5.40
C CYS A 7 -4.03 10.44 4.05
N TYR A 8 -3.42 9.44 3.44
CA TYR A 8 -2.68 9.54 2.20
C TYR A 8 -3.28 8.59 1.19
N HIS A 9 -3.54 9.09 -0.01
CA HIS A 9 -4.11 8.31 -1.09
C HIS A 9 -3.13 8.32 -2.27
N ALA A 10 -2.82 7.16 -2.82
CA ALA A 10 -2.06 7.06 -4.07
C ALA A 10 -2.71 6.08 -5.03
N LYS A 11 -2.48 6.32 -6.32
CA LYS A 11 -3.05 5.56 -7.42
C LYS A 11 -2.00 5.38 -8.50
N ILE A 12 -1.88 4.17 -9.03
CA ILE A 12 -0.98 3.80 -10.12
C ILE A 12 -1.75 3.03 -11.20
N ASP A 13 -1.34 3.13 -12.46
CA ASP A 13 -1.89 2.36 -13.59
C ASP A 13 -0.97 1.23 -14.08
N ASN A 14 0.33 1.28 -13.76
CA ASN A 14 1.34 0.33 -14.23
C ASN A 14 2.23 -0.14 -13.06
N PRO A 15 2.54 -1.45 -12.90
CA PRO A 15 2.21 -2.59 -13.77
C PRO A 15 0.78 -3.14 -13.59
N ALA A 16 0.00 -2.58 -12.67
CA ALA A 16 -1.41 -2.87 -12.47
C ALA A 16 -2.13 -1.64 -11.94
N LYS A 17 -3.43 -1.51 -12.26
CA LYS A 17 -4.30 -0.43 -11.80
C LYS A 17 -4.65 -0.59 -10.33
N LEU A 18 -3.83 -0.03 -9.46
CA LEU A 18 -3.97 -0.13 -8.01
C LEU A 18 -4.15 1.25 -7.39
N GLN A 19 -4.87 1.28 -6.29
CA GLN A 19 -5.01 2.41 -5.40
C GLN A 19 -4.76 1.96 -3.96
N VAL A 20 -4.24 2.86 -3.15
CA VAL A 20 -4.02 2.62 -1.72
C VAL A 20 -4.46 3.82 -0.92
N ASP A 21 -5.09 3.53 0.21
CA ASP A 21 -5.39 4.48 1.26
C ASP A 21 -4.56 4.11 2.48
N LEU A 22 -3.62 4.98 2.84
CA LEU A 22 -2.79 4.86 4.01
C LEU A 22 -3.28 5.82 5.08
N LYS A 23 -3.35 5.33 6.31
CA LYS A 23 -3.50 6.15 7.49
C LYS A 23 -2.25 6.01 8.32
N VAL A 24 -1.55 7.12 8.52
CA VAL A 24 -0.30 7.14 9.27
C VAL A 24 -0.41 8.16 10.40
N ASN A 25 0.32 7.89 11.46
CA ASN A 25 0.58 8.78 12.58
C ASN A 25 2.04 9.25 12.52
N THR A 26 2.46 10.07 13.48
CA THR A 26 3.80 10.66 13.54
C THR A 26 4.94 9.63 13.40
N ASP A 27 4.75 8.42 13.93
CA ASP A 27 5.77 7.38 13.99
C ASP A 27 5.34 6.03 13.40
N THR A 28 4.06 5.83 13.08
CA THR A 28 3.51 4.51 12.70
C THR A 28 2.44 4.55 11.61
N ILE A 29 2.32 3.47 10.83
CA ILE A 29 1.20 3.19 9.93
C ILE A 29 0.07 2.59 10.77
N LEU A 30 -1.06 3.30 10.83
CA LEU A 30 -2.26 2.90 11.56
C LEU A 30 -3.15 1.96 10.76
N ALA A 31 -3.29 2.22 9.47
CA ALA A 31 -4.12 1.42 8.58
C ALA A 31 -3.61 1.53 7.15
N VAL A 32 -3.84 0.46 6.39
CA VAL A 32 -3.56 0.39 4.97
C VAL A 32 -4.70 -0.34 4.29
N ASN A 33 -5.27 0.26 3.26
CA ASN A 33 -6.30 -0.35 2.43
C ASN A 33 -5.83 -0.31 0.98
N ILE A 34 -5.66 -1.48 0.38
CA ILE A 34 -5.23 -1.63 -1.00
C ILE A 34 -6.42 -2.12 -1.82
N ASP A 35 -6.71 -1.46 -2.93
CA ASP A 35 -7.76 -1.84 -3.86
C ASP A 35 -7.33 -1.59 -5.32
N THR A 36 -8.13 -2.07 -6.26
CA THR A 36 -7.99 -1.70 -7.68
C THR A 36 -8.80 -0.45 -7.99
N TRP A 37 -8.63 0.10 -9.19
CA TRP A 37 -9.42 1.25 -9.61
C TRP A 37 -10.91 0.94 -9.63
N ASP A 38 -11.73 1.97 -9.45
CA ASP A 38 -13.19 1.87 -9.56
C ASP A 38 -13.59 1.21 -10.90
N GLY A 39 -14.41 0.16 -10.83
CA GLY A 39 -14.86 -0.63 -11.97
C GLY A 39 -13.91 -1.75 -12.43
N GLU A 40 -12.71 -1.87 -11.86
CA GLU A 40 -11.82 -3.02 -12.10
C GLU A 40 -12.15 -4.19 -11.17
N LYS A 41 -11.68 -5.40 -11.53
CA LYS A 41 -11.83 -6.56 -10.66
C LYS A 41 -11.02 -6.34 -9.38
N HIS A 42 -11.66 -6.47 -8.22
CA HIS A 42 -10.97 -6.37 -6.94
C HIS A 42 -9.90 -7.45 -6.80
N ILE A 43 -8.84 -7.11 -6.07
CA ILE A 43 -7.81 -8.06 -5.63
C ILE A 43 -8.48 -9.10 -4.73
N GLU A 44 -8.03 -10.35 -4.79
CA GLU A 44 -8.49 -11.37 -3.85
C GLU A 44 -8.25 -10.90 -2.40
N GLN A 45 -9.30 -10.97 -1.58
CA GLN A 45 -9.26 -10.48 -0.21
C GLN A 45 -8.14 -11.16 0.60
N ALA A 46 -7.87 -12.45 0.35
CA ALA A 46 -6.75 -13.16 0.98
C ALA A 46 -5.39 -12.54 0.67
N ILE A 47 -5.15 -12.13 -0.58
CA ILE A 47 -3.90 -11.47 -0.99
C ILE A 47 -3.82 -10.07 -0.37
N LYS A 48 -4.93 -9.33 -0.39
CA LYS A 48 -5.03 -8.00 0.23
C LYS A 48 -4.71 -8.07 1.72
N ASP A 49 -5.28 -9.03 2.44
CA ASP A 49 -5.07 -9.20 3.88
C ASP A 49 -3.60 -9.52 4.19
N VAL A 50 -2.96 -10.39 3.40
CA VAL A 50 -1.52 -10.68 3.51
C VAL A 50 -0.67 -9.41 3.31
N PHE A 51 -0.95 -8.61 2.28
CA PHE A 51 -0.20 -7.37 2.05
C PHE A 51 -0.42 -6.34 3.15
N CYS A 52 -1.67 -6.12 3.55
CA CYS A 52 -2.01 -5.19 4.62
C CYS A 52 -1.36 -5.62 5.94
N GLY A 53 -1.44 -6.90 6.29
CA GLY A 53 -0.79 -7.47 7.48
C GLY A 53 0.72 -7.24 7.46
N GLN A 54 1.40 -7.55 6.35
CA GLN A 54 2.84 -7.35 6.24
C GLN A 54 3.26 -5.88 6.35
N ILE A 55 2.49 -4.95 5.77
CA ILE A 55 2.79 -3.50 5.87
C ILE A 55 2.62 -3.03 7.31
N LEU A 56 1.56 -3.47 7.99
CA LEU A 56 1.29 -3.12 9.39
C LEU A 56 2.33 -3.74 10.33
N GLU A 57 2.76 -4.98 10.09
CA GLU A 57 3.80 -5.62 10.90
C GLU A 57 5.19 -5.00 10.67
N LYS A 58 5.57 -4.81 9.41
CA LYS A 58 6.90 -4.25 9.07
C LYS A 58 6.96 -2.74 9.19
N GLN A 59 5.81 -2.07 9.29
CA GLN A 59 5.69 -0.61 9.24
C GLN A 59 6.41 -0.03 8.02
N SER A 60 6.35 -0.75 6.89
CA SER A 60 7.15 -0.46 5.71
C SER A 60 6.50 -0.98 4.43
N VAL A 61 6.82 -0.32 3.33
CA VAL A 61 6.43 -0.70 1.96
C VAL A 61 7.08 -2.01 1.49
N ASN A 62 8.15 -2.47 2.15
CA ASN A 62 8.88 -3.67 1.72
C ASN A 62 8.21 -4.99 2.15
N ILE A 63 7.07 -5.28 1.52
CA ILE A 63 6.32 -6.54 1.64
C ILE A 63 7.04 -7.71 0.97
N ASP A 64 6.72 -8.92 1.39
CA ASP A 64 7.18 -10.13 0.71
C ASP A 64 6.35 -10.39 -0.56
N GLY A 65 6.97 -11.06 -1.53
CA GLY A 65 6.31 -11.35 -2.80
C GLY A 65 5.47 -12.61 -2.71
N VAL A 66 4.19 -12.50 -3.07
CA VAL A 66 3.34 -13.69 -3.22
C VAL A 66 3.56 -14.22 -4.64
N SER A 67 4.05 -15.45 -4.78
CA SER A 67 4.38 -16.04 -6.09
C SER A 67 3.24 -15.92 -7.11
N SER A 68 2.01 -16.20 -6.68
CA SER A 68 0.78 -16.09 -7.49
C SER A 68 0.35 -14.66 -7.81
N ALA A 69 0.96 -13.66 -7.18
CA ALA A 69 0.59 -12.25 -7.27
C ALA A 69 1.81 -11.36 -7.54
N SER A 70 2.85 -11.89 -8.21
CA SER A 70 4.12 -11.17 -8.43
C SER A 70 3.94 -9.78 -9.07
N ILE A 71 2.99 -9.63 -10.00
CA ILE A 71 2.65 -8.34 -10.63
C ILE A 71 2.01 -7.40 -9.62
N LEU A 72 1.05 -7.90 -8.83
CA LEU A 72 0.37 -7.15 -7.78
C LEU A 72 1.35 -6.73 -6.69
N THR A 73 2.25 -7.59 -6.21
CA THR A 73 3.28 -7.24 -5.23
C THR A 73 4.09 -6.03 -5.69
N LYS A 74 4.55 -6.01 -6.95
CA LYS A 74 5.30 -4.87 -7.49
C LYS A 74 4.44 -3.60 -7.51
N GLY A 75 3.18 -3.72 -7.92
CA GLY A 75 2.24 -2.60 -7.90
C GLY A 75 1.97 -2.08 -6.48
N VAL A 76 1.72 -2.96 -5.51
CA VAL A 76 1.51 -2.60 -4.10
C VAL A 76 2.72 -1.87 -3.54
N LYS A 77 3.94 -2.38 -3.77
CA LYS A 77 5.17 -1.70 -3.38
C LYS A 77 5.26 -0.30 -3.97
N SER A 78 4.89 -0.13 -5.24
CA SER A 78 4.96 1.16 -5.91
C SER A 78 3.92 2.16 -5.38
N VAL A 79 2.66 1.73 -5.24
CA VAL A 79 1.55 2.60 -4.81
C VAL A 79 1.66 2.96 -3.33
N VAL A 80 1.98 1.99 -2.48
CA VAL A 80 2.22 2.22 -1.03
C VAL A 80 3.43 3.12 -0.86
N GLY A 81 4.52 2.87 -1.60
CA GLY A 81 5.72 3.71 -1.54
C GLY A 81 5.45 5.15 -1.92
N SER A 82 4.61 5.38 -2.94
CA SER A 82 4.21 6.73 -3.36
C SER A 82 3.37 7.43 -2.28
N ALA A 83 2.40 6.73 -1.67
CA ALA A 83 1.61 7.29 -0.58
C ALA A 83 2.44 7.53 0.70
N LEU A 84 3.39 6.63 1.01
CA LEU A 84 4.31 6.82 2.14
C LEU A 84 5.25 8.00 1.92
N ALA A 85 5.73 8.20 0.69
CA ALA A 85 6.60 9.32 0.35
C ALA A 85 5.91 10.67 0.57
N ASP A 86 4.61 10.77 0.23
CA ASP A 86 3.80 11.97 0.51
C ASP A 86 3.60 12.18 2.03
N ALA A 87 3.59 11.09 2.81
CA ALA A 87 3.53 11.14 4.26
C ALA A 87 4.85 11.48 4.94
N MET A 88 5.99 11.29 4.28
CA MET A 88 7.28 11.63 4.85
C MET A 88 7.44 13.15 4.89
N VAL A 89 7.85 13.65 6.05
CA VAL A 89 8.26 15.04 6.24
C VAL A 89 9.78 15.08 6.40
N GLU A 90 10.44 15.93 5.61
CA GLU A 90 11.88 16.23 5.68
C GLU A 90 12.28 16.82 7.04
#